data_AF-A0A174TIB4-F1
#
_entry.id   AF-A0A174TIB4-F1
#
_cell.length_a   1.000
_cell.length_b   1.000
_cell.length_c   1.000
_cell.angle_alpha   90.00
_cell.angle_beta   90.00
_cell.angle_gamma   90.00
#
_symmetry.space_group_name_H-M   'P 1'
#
loop_
_entity.id
_entity.type
_entity.pdbx_description
1 polymer ?
#
loop_
_entity_poly.entity_id
_entity_poly.type
_entity_poly.pdbx_seq_one_letter_code
_entity_poly.pdbx_strand_id
1 'polypeptide(L)'
;MSAPQFYNIGKGKRIEVKVCNEDSIQIRRVRCLLYYSNSGKKECIGKIWISPLIGYETCYFCMNVDIPLTKDEWHKLTFRIKRGKNYKDYKFLKQQVQE
;
A
#
# COMPACT_ATOMS: atom_id res chain seq x y z
N MET A 1 13.14 -6.44 -0.70
CA MET A 1 12.10 -5.39 -0.88
C MET A 1 11.89 -4.66 0.44
N SER A 2 12.21 -3.37 0.44
CA SER A 2 12.04 -2.47 1.57
C SER A 2 10.56 -2.37 1.96
N ALA A 3 10.31 -1.89 3.17
CA ALA A 3 8.95 -1.47 3.52
C ALA A 3 8.51 -0.32 2.59
N PRO A 4 7.31 -0.39 2.00
CA PRO A 4 6.76 0.73 1.26
C PRO A 4 6.68 1.96 2.15
N GLN A 5 6.90 3.13 1.56
CA GLN A 5 6.65 4.41 2.21
C GLN A 5 5.26 4.89 1.79
N PHE A 6 4.51 5.41 2.76
CA PHE A 6 3.14 5.90 2.56
C PHE A 6 3.09 7.38 2.88
N TYR A 7 2.31 8.14 2.12
CA TYR A 7 2.08 9.56 2.34
C TYR A 7 0.60 9.87 2.11
N ASN A 8 0.03 10.78 2.89
CA ASN A 8 -1.33 11.28 2.69
C ASN A 8 -1.28 12.45 1.70
N ILE A 9 -2.15 12.43 0.69
CA ILE A 9 -2.25 13.52 -0.28
C ILE A 9 -3.70 14.03 -0.33
N GLY A 10 -3.93 15.21 0.26
CA GLY A 10 -5.25 15.85 0.39
C GLY A 10 -5.99 15.45 1.67
N LYS A 11 -7.29 15.79 1.78
CA LYS A 11 -8.16 15.57 2.97
C LYS A 11 -8.41 14.08 3.33
N GLY A 12 -7.40 13.22 3.32
CA GLY A 12 -7.48 11.80 3.70
C GLY A 12 -8.12 10.89 2.66
N LYS A 13 -8.31 11.33 1.42
CA LYS A 13 -8.96 10.49 0.38
C LYS A 13 -7.99 9.72 -0.50
N ARG A 14 -6.69 9.97 -0.40
CA ARG A 14 -5.71 9.38 -1.31
C ARG A 14 -4.37 9.18 -0.62
N ILE A 15 -3.80 8.00 -0.84
CA ILE A 15 -2.50 7.57 -0.32
C ILE A 15 -1.53 7.53 -1.49
N GLU A 16 -0.38 8.17 -1.34
CA GLU A 16 0.77 7.89 -2.18
C GLU A 16 1.60 6.76 -1.57
N VAL A 17 2.03 5.82 -2.42
CA VAL A 17 2.79 4.64 -2.05
C VAL A 17 4.07 4.60 -2.88
N LYS A 18 5.20 4.46 -2.20
CA LYS A 18 6.50 4.20 -2.83
C LYS A 18 6.91 2.75 -2.53
N VAL A 19 7.17 1.98 -3.57
CA VAL A 19 7.64 0.58 -3.48
C VAL A 19 8.98 0.43 -4.17
N CYS A 20 9.96 -0.18 -3.48
CA CYS A 20 11.29 -0.46 -4.03
C CYS A 20 11.50 -1.97 -4.24
N ASN A 21 11.93 -2.37 -5.44
CA ASN A 21 12.40 -3.72 -5.69
C ASN A 21 13.90 -3.82 -5.42
N GLU A 22 14.30 -4.18 -4.20
CA GLU A 22 15.71 -4.38 -3.86
C GLU A 22 16.34 -5.63 -4.50
N ASP A 23 15.55 -6.47 -5.17
CA ASP A 23 16.05 -7.67 -5.84
C ASP A 23 16.55 -7.31 -7.26
N SER A 24 17.55 -8.01 -7.78
CA SER A 24 18.00 -7.83 -9.18
C SER A 24 17.01 -8.38 -10.21
N ILE A 25 16.07 -9.22 -9.79
CA ILE A 25 15.12 -9.91 -10.65
C ILE A 25 13.84 -9.10 -10.78
N GLN A 26 13.38 -8.92 -12.03
CA GLN A 26 12.12 -8.26 -12.34
C GLN A 26 10.92 -9.02 -11.78
N ILE A 27 9.96 -8.27 -11.24
CA ILE A 27 8.67 -8.79 -10.78
C ILE A 27 7.60 -8.49 -11.84
N ARG A 28 7.26 -9.50 -12.64
CA ARG A 28 6.35 -9.33 -13.79
C ARG A 28 4.90 -8.98 -13.43
N ARG A 29 4.42 -9.39 -12.26
CA ARG A 29 3.02 -9.21 -11.84
C ARG A 29 2.97 -8.78 -10.39
N VAL A 30 2.68 -7.50 -10.17
CA VAL A 30 2.56 -6.91 -8.85
C VAL A 30 1.14 -6.38 -8.67
N ARG A 31 0.45 -6.91 -7.67
CA ARG A 31 -0.89 -6.45 -7.28
C ARG A 31 -0.81 -5.90 -5.87
N CYS A 32 -1.31 -4.69 -5.71
CA CYS A 32 -1.34 -3.95 -4.46
C CYS A 32 -2.79 -3.91 -3.96
N LEU A 33 -2.98 -4.17 -2.67
CA LEU A 33 -4.28 -4.34 -2.04
C LEU A 33 -4.29 -3.50 -0.76
N LEU A 34 -5.33 -2.70 -0.59
CA LEU A 34 -5.58 -1.93 0.62
C LEU A 34 -6.73 -2.58 1.37
N TYR A 35 -6.51 -2.84 2.66
CA TYR A 35 -7.49 -3.44 3.55
C TYR A 35 -7.81 -2.53 4.71
N TYR A 36 -9.08 -2.46 5.10
CA TYR A 36 -9.54 -1.88 6.35
C TYR A 36 -9.95 -2.99 7.30
N SER A 37 -9.48 -2.93 8.55
CA SER A 37 -9.80 -3.94 9.58
C SER A 37 -10.67 -3.32 10.68
N ASN A 38 -11.91 -3.79 10.81
CA ASN A 38 -12.82 -3.35 11.86
C ASN A 38 -13.56 -4.55 12.47
N SER A 39 -13.72 -4.57 13.79
CA SER A 39 -14.48 -5.60 14.52
C SER A 39 -14.15 -7.05 14.11
N GLY A 40 -12.86 -7.35 13.91
CA GLY A 40 -12.39 -8.69 13.53
C GLY A 40 -12.55 -9.08 12.05
N LYS A 41 -13.14 -8.21 11.22
CA LYS A 41 -13.26 -8.42 9.77
C LYS A 41 -12.22 -7.59 9.01
N LYS A 42 -11.62 -8.19 7.99
CA LYS A 42 -10.65 -7.54 7.08
C LYS A 42 -11.28 -7.39 5.70
N GLU A 43 -11.61 -6.15 5.33
CA GLU A 43 -12.30 -5.82 4.08
C GLU A 43 -11.32 -5.19 3.08
N CYS A 44 -11.36 -5.63 1.81
CA CYS A 44 -10.52 -5.07 0.75
C CYS A 44 -11.19 -3.81 0.19
N ILE A 45 -10.64 -2.64 0.50
CA ILE A 45 -11.22 -1.34 0.11
C ILE A 45 -10.52 -0.72 -1.10
N GLY A 46 -9.39 -1.30 -1.54
CA GLY A 46 -8.65 -0.79 -2.69
C GLY A 46 -7.81 -1.87 -3.35
N LYS A 47 -7.70 -1.81 -4.68
CA LYS A 47 -6.91 -2.74 -5.48
C LYS A 47 -6.33 -2.00 -6.68
N ILE A 48 -5.04 -2.18 -6.90
CA ILE A 48 -4.37 -1.69 -8.11
C ILE A 48 -3.36 -2.72 -8.63
N TRP A 49 -3.24 -2.78 -9.96
CA TRP A 49 -2.11 -3.42 -10.62
C TRP A 49 -1.12 -2.34 -10.98
N ILE A 50 0.15 -2.56 -10.63
CA ILE A 50 1.22 -1.66 -11.03
C ILE A 50 2.04 -2.30 -12.13
N SER A 51 2.79 -1.47 -12.86
CA SER A 51 3.76 -1.94 -13.84
C SER A 51 4.71 -2.97 -13.23
N PRO A 52 5.25 -3.90 -14.05
CA PRO A 52 6.32 -4.76 -13.60
C PRO A 52 7.43 -3.96 -12.92
N LEU A 53 7.85 -4.38 -11.74
CA LEU A 53 8.95 -3.72 -11.04
C LEU A 53 10.26 -4.32 -11.53
N ILE A 54 11.08 -3.53 -12.24
CA ILE A 54 12.40 -3.97 -12.69
C ILE A 54 13.32 -4.10 -11.46
N GLY A 55 14.41 -4.85 -11.60
CA GLY A 55 15.38 -4.98 -10.52
C GLY A 55 15.95 -3.62 -10.11
N TYR A 56 16.06 -3.38 -8.80
CA TYR A 56 16.54 -2.13 -8.20
C TYR A 56 15.71 -0.86 -8.49
N GLU A 57 14.54 -1.00 -9.13
CA GLU A 57 13.68 0.15 -9.40
C GLU A 57 12.77 0.51 -8.21
N THR A 58 12.40 1.78 -8.18
CA THR A 58 11.37 2.32 -7.30
C THR A 58 10.17 2.77 -8.13
N CYS A 59 8.99 2.35 -7.72
CA CYS A 59 7.72 2.77 -8.29
C CYS A 59 6.94 3.61 -7.29
N TYR A 60 6.40 4.73 -7.77
CA TYR A 60 5.47 5.59 -7.04
C TYR A 60 4.10 5.48 -7.69
N PHE A 61 3.07 5.33 -6.87
CA PHE A 61 1.68 5.35 -7.35
C PHE A 61 0.77 5.82 -6.22
N CYS A 62 -0.47 6.15 -6.57
CA CYS A 62 -1.46 6.49 -5.57
C CYS A 62 -2.63 5.52 -5.57
N MET A 63 -3.28 5.39 -4.42
CA MET A 63 -4.54 4.69 -4.26
C MET A 63 -5.56 5.61 -3.61
N ASN A 64 -6.77 5.65 -4.15
CA ASN A 64 -7.88 6.32 -3.50
C ASN A 64 -8.37 5.48 -2.30
N VAL A 65 -8.81 6.19 -1.27
CA VAL A 65 -9.45 5.65 -0.08
C VAL A 65 -10.85 6.23 -0.10
N ASP A 66 -11.78 5.46 -0.65
CA ASP A 66 -13.16 5.91 -0.89
C ASP A 66 -14.05 5.78 0.36
N ILE A 67 -13.45 5.46 1.51
CA ILE A 67 -14.12 5.48 2.82
C ILE A 67 -13.59 6.64 3.66
N PRO A 68 -14.47 7.38 4.37
CA PRO A 68 -14.02 8.40 5.31
C PRO A 68 -13.31 7.73 6.49
N LEU A 69 -12.06 8.11 6.72
CA LEU A 69 -11.26 7.62 7.84
C LEU A 69 -10.93 8.77 8.79
N THR A 70 -11.18 8.56 10.08
CA THR A 70 -10.64 9.44 11.14
C THR A 70 -9.13 9.26 11.27
N LYS A 71 -8.44 10.21 11.93
CA LYS A 71 -6.97 10.16 12.15
C LYS A 71 -6.53 8.84 12.79
N ASP A 72 -7.31 8.29 13.71
CA ASP A 72 -6.97 7.04 14.41
C ASP A 72 -7.22 5.79 13.57
N GLU A 73 -8.20 5.83 12.66
CA GLU A 73 -8.58 4.69 11.82
C GLU A 73 -7.56 4.37 10.72
N TRP A 74 -6.68 5.30 10.38
CA TRP A 74 -5.57 5.06 9.45
C TRP A 74 -4.68 3.89 9.87
N HIS A 75 -4.49 3.68 11.17
CA HIS A 75 -3.71 2.55 11.71
C HIS A 75 -4.39 1.19 11.54
N LYS A 76 -5.70 1.20 11.26
CA LYS A 76 -6.47 0.00 10.96
C LYS A 76 -6.31 -0.43 9.50
N LEU A 77 -5.70 0.43 8.67
CA LEU A 77 -5.36 0.06 7.30
C LEU A 77 -4.17 -0.90 7.28
N THR A 78 -4.23 -1.85 6.35
CA THR A 78 -3.10 -2.73 6.03
C THR A 78 -2.93 -2.78 4.53
N PHE A 79 -1.71 -2.61 4.07
CA PHE A 79 -1.34 -2.71 2.67
C PHE A 79 -0.73 -4.07 2.38
N ARG A 80 -1.16 -4.73 1.31
CA ARG A 80 -0.67 -6.05 0.91
C ARG A 80 -0.14 -6.00 -0.52
N ILE A 81 1.08 -6.47 -0.71
CA ILE A 81 1.67 -6.66 -2.04
C ILE A 81 1.64 -8.16 -2.37
N LYS A 82 1.06 -8.51 -3.52
CA LYS A 82 1.14 -9.84 -4.13
C LYS A 82 2.17 -9.84 -5.25
N ARG A 83 3.15 -10.74 -5.17
CA ARG A 83 4.18 -11.00 -6.18
C ARG A 83 4.10 -12.47 -6.59
N GLY A 84 3.49 -12.76 -7.74
CA GLY A 84 3.25 -14.15 -8.16
C GLY A 84 2.38 -14.92 -7.15
N LYS A 85 2.96 -15.95 -6.50
CA LYS A 85 2.29 -16.75 -5.45
C LYS A 85 2.50 -16.20 -4.03
N ASN A 86 3.41 -15.24 -3.86
CA ASN A 86 3.79 -14.73 -2.55
C ASN A 86 2.99 -13.47 -2.18
N TYR A 87 2.74 -13.30 -0.88
CA TYR A 87 2.09 -12.13 -0.30
C TYR A 87 2.94 -11.57 0.83
N LYS A 88 2.96 -10.24 0.95
CA LYS A 88 3.56 -9.55 2.08
C LYS A 88 2.65 -8.43 2.55
N ASP A 89 2.42 -8.37 3.85
CA ASP A 89 1.57 -7.37 4.51
C ASP A 89 2.42 -6.30 5.17
N TYR A 90 1.95 -5.07 5.10
CA TYR A 90 2.58 -3.86 5.63
C TYR A 90 1.54 -3.05 6.38
N LYS A 91 1.90 -2.56 7.57
CA LYS A 91 1.07 -1.65 8.35
C LYS A 91 1.48 -0.21 8.08
N PHE A 92 0.50 0.69 8.11
CA PHE A 92 0.75 2.12 8.07
C PHE A 92 1.25 2.57 9.44
N LEU A 93 2.40 3.23 9.49
CA LEU A 93 2.95 3.79 10.73
C LEU A 93 2.39 5.19 10.98
N LYS A 94 2.16 5.56 12.24
CA LYS A 94 1.63 6.88 12.67
C LYS A 94 2.34 8.07 12.01
N GLN A 95 3.66 7.97 11.82
CA GLN A 95 4.49 9.04 11.29
C GLN A 95 4.36 9.23 9.76
N GLN A 96 3.87 8.22 9.05
CA GLN A 96 3.76 8.24 7.58
C GLN A 96 2.44 8.85 7.10
N VAL A 97 1.51 9.12 8.02
CA VAL A 97 0.21 9.73 7.75
C VAL A 97 0.18 11.09 8.45
N GLN A 98 0.97 12.05 7.97
CA GLN A 98 0.89 13.45 8.40
C GLN A 98 0.02 14.26 7.42
N GLU A 99 -0.62 15.31 7.95
CA GLU A 99 -1.58 16.21 7.27
C GLU A 99 -0.96 17.05 6.15
#